data_AF-A0A934A9U3-F1
#
_entry.id   AF-A0A934A9U3-F1
#
_cell.length_a   1.000
_cell.length_b   1.000
_cell.length_c   1.000
_cell.angle_alpha   90.00
_cell.angle_beta   90.00
_cell.angle_gamma   90.00
#
_symmetry.space_group_name_H-M   'P 1'
#
loop_
_entity.id
_entity.type
_entity.pdbx_description
1 polymer ?
#
loop_
_entity_poly.entity_id
_entity_poly.type
_entity_poly.pdbx_seq_one_letter_code
_entity_poly.pdbx_strand_id
1 'polypeptide(L)'
;MHFGNINHDKKGVDSMPEQFERGNYNNRDNINPNKRTGELLLFVILVICLLLWHTLASAKTEPSNNSTKNGSSYVVLAWNNLGMHCYNPDFQNLGVLPPYNTLWAQVIKVADPPQFITDGITIDYKFLRNTFSEGKTNFWAWAQQLFGLNSPLSSNIGLTGKGLTGRMDLIQNAELGNHFEAEGIPLTEYYDYDKKLQKPSPYQLAQITVRNADGDILTQTLAVAPVSSELQCINCHADDGDATTRYPINQTGKVETNILALHDYLNRNNSLAQPSLMSQQPILCGSCHASNALGVLGVSGVSSLSFAMHNHHDQARVPDIMPDTTDGCYNCHPGPKTQCLRDTMSQNYGFNCTNCHGNMADVDSNIRNPWITEPRCDNASCHGAGYALDQPLYRNSRGHSGIYCAGCHDSPHAIAPSREKNDDIKFIMLQNQPGALRKCTVCHATKPSQAFRH
;
A
#
# COMPACT_ATOMS: atom_id res chain seq x y z
N MET A 1 36.33 -0.54 59.61
CA MET A 1 35.84 -1.59 60.55
C MET A 1 34.81 -2.39 59.77
N HIS A 2 35.19 -3.58 59.28
CA HIS A 2 34.84 -4.90 59.84
C HIS A 2 33.34 -5.24 59.63
N PHE A 3 33.01 -6.05 58.61
CA PHE A 3 32.90 -7.55 58.61
C PHE A 3 31.60 -8.05 59.29
N GLY A 4 30.87 -9.04 58.78
CA GLY A 4 31.07 -9.86 57.58
C GLY A 4 29.96 -10.91 57.34
N ASN A 5 30.09 -11.73 56.30
CA ASN A 5 29.24 -12.90 56.00
C ASN A 5 29.40 -14.04 57.03
N ILE A 6 28.50 -15.04 57.02
CA ILE A 6 28.82 -16.48 56.84
C ILE A 6 27.55 -17.38 56.74
N ASN A 7 27.62 -18.41 55.89
CA ASN A 7 26.64 -19.50 55.71
C ASN A 7 26.76 -20.59 56.80
N HIS A 8 25.71 -21.41 57.04
CA HIS A 8 25.65 -22.84 56.60
C HIS A 8 24.54 -23.71 57.28
N ASP A 9 23.79 -24.43 56.44
CA ASP A 9 23.47 -25.87 56.50
C ASP A 9 22.82 -26.61 57.71
N LYS A 10 21.61 -27.15 57.43
CA LYS A 10 21.27 -28.60 57.24
C LYS A 10 20.49 -29.45 58.28
N LYS A 11 19.61 -30.29 57.68
CA LYS A 11 18.93 -31.55 58.15
C LYS A 11 17.80 -31.36 59.19
N GLY A 12 16.70 -32.13 59.20
CA GLY A 12 16.23 -33.27 58.38
C GLY A 12 15.16 -34.08 59.15
N VAL A 13 14.42 -35.10 58.65
CA VAL A 13 14.24 -35.75 57.32
C VAL A 13 12.80 -36.40 57.31
N ASP A 14 12.51 -37.31 56.36
CA ASP A 14 11.52 -38.42 56.37
C ASP A 14 10.05 -38.15 55.94
N SER A 15 9.40 -39.00 55.10
CA SER A 15 9.78 -40.34 54.58
C SER A 15 9.24 -40.69 53.18
N MET A 16 9.92 -41.65 52.53
CA MET A 16 9.54 -42.42 51.33
C MET A 16 10.17 -43.82 51.47
N PRO A 17 9.57 -44.92 50.99
CA PRO A 17 10.25 -45.78 49.98
C PRO A 17 9.28 -46.34 48.90
N GLU A 18 9.63 -46.65 47.63
CA GLU A 18 10.69 -47.53 47.04
C GLU A 18 10.24 -49.04 47.04
N GLN A 19 10.24 -49.84 45.94
CA GLN A 19 11.34 -50.48 45.15
C GLN A 19 10.78 -51.18 43.86
N PHE A 20 11.48 -51.40 42.72
CA PHE A 20 12.59 -52.35 42.35
C PHE A 20 12.23 -53.87 42.44
N GLU A 21 12.57 -54.80 41.51
CA GLU A 21 13.13 -54.76 40.12
C GLU A 21 13.06 -56.15 39.37
N ARG A 22 13.18 -56.20 38.02
CA ARG A 22 13.56 -57.34 37.09
C ARG A 22 12.63 -58.57 36.86
N GLY A 23 12.72 -59.16 35.65
CA GLY A 23 12.61 -60.63 35.43
C GLY A 23 11.96 -61.15 34.12
N ASN A 24 12.71 -61.88 33.27
CA ASN A 24 12.21 -62.59 32.07
C ASN A 24 11.55 -63.94 32.40
N TYR A 25 10.55 -64.39 31.60
CA TYR A 25 10.71 -65.49 30.60
C TYR A 25 9.38 -65.93 29.93
N ASN A 26 9.45 -66.21 28.62
CA ASN A 26 8.60 -67.09 27.79
C ASN A 26 7.05 -67.07 27.92
N ASN A 27 6.40 -66.68 26.82
CA ASN A 27 5.49 -67.62 26.15
C ASN A 27 5.52 -67.45 24.62
N ARG A 28 5.47 -68.57 23.88
CA ARG A 28 5.11 -68.61 22.45
C ARG A 28 3.57 -68.77 22.37
N ASP A 29 2.82 -68.55 21.29
CA ASP A 29 2.98 -68.92 19.88
C ASP A 29 2.04 -68.11 18.96
N ASN A 30 2.03 -68.44 17.66
CA ASN A 30 1.09 -68.04 16.60
C ASN A 30 1.27 -66.66 15.92
N ILE A 31 2.32 -66.58 15.11
CA ILE A 31 2.43 -65.62 13.99
C ILE A 31 1.68 -66.17 12.76
N ASN A 32 0.78 -65.38 12.18
CA ASN A 32 0.12 -65.68 10.90
C ASN A 32 1.03 -65.24 9.72
N PRO A 33 1.45 -66.14 8.80
CA PRO A 33 2.46 -65.84 7.79
C PRO A 33 2.02 -64.88 6.67
N ASN A 34 0.72 -64.62 6.49
CA ASN A 34 0.20 -63.91 5.31
C ASN A 34 0.30 -62.36 5.34
N LYS A 35 0.90 -61.75 6.38
CA LYS A 35 1.06 -60.28 6.42
C LYS A 35 2.38 -59.74 5.86
N ARG A 36 3.44 -60.55 5.75
CA ARG A 36 4.78 -60.06 5.31
C ARG A 36 5.01 -59.99 3.80
N THR A 37 4.09 -60.53 2.99
CA THR A 37 4.24 -60.54 1.52
C THR A 37 3.68 -59.29 0.83
N GLY A 38 2.71 -58.59 1.45
CA GLY A 38 2.12 -57.37 0.89
C GLY A 38 3.00 -56.13 1.00
N GLU A 39 3.66 -55.94 2.16
CA GLU A 39 4.50 -54.75 2.43
C GLU A 39 5.78 -54.74 1.58
N LEU A 40 6.34 -55.92 1.29
CA LEU A 40 7.52 -56.04 0.42
C LEU A 40 7.21 -55.73 -1.05
N LEU A 41 6.00 -56.05 -1.52
CA LEU A 41 5.57 -55.75 -2.90
C LEU A 41 5.38 -54.25 -3.13
N LEU A 42 4.78 -53.53 -2.18
CA LEU A 42 4.59 -52.07 -2.29
C LEU A 42 5.92 -51.33 -2.35
N PHE A 43 6.91 -51.73 -1.55
CA PHE A 43 8.22 -51.08 -1.51
C PHE A 43 9.00 -51.25 -2.83
N VAL A 44 8.95 -52.45 -3.42
CA VAL A 44 9.61 -52.73 -4.70
C VAL A 44 8.96 -51.95 -5.86
N ILE A 45 7.63 -51.83 -5.87
CA ILE A 45 6.92 -51.04 -6.90
C ILE A 45 7.30 -49.55 -6.79
N LEU A 46 7.37 -48.97 -5.58
CA LEU A 46 7.73 -47.57 -5.39
C LEU A 46 9.15 -47.25 -5.86
N VAL A 47 10.12 -48.14 -5.58
CA VAL A 47 11.52 -47.98 -6.02
C VAL A 47 11.64 -48.13 -7.55
N ILE A 48 10.91 -49.06 -8.16
CA ILE A 48 10.89 -49.21 -9.62
C ILE A 48 10.26 -47.98 -10.32
N CYS A 49 9.19 -47.41 -9.77
CA CYS A 49 8.60 -46.18 -10.29
C CYS A 49 9.56 -44.98 -10.21
N LEU A 50 10.33 -44.83 -9.12
CA LEU A 50 11.33 -43.77 -8.95
C LEU A 50 12.52 -43.91 -9.91
N LEU A 51 12.95 -45.14 -10.18
CA LEU A 51 14.04 -45.45 -11.13
C LEU A 51 13.59 -45.31 -12.60
N LEU A 52 12.33 -45.59 -12.92
CA LEU A 52 11.75 -45.34 -14.25
C LEU A 52 11.51 -43.85 -14.54
N TRP A 53 11.35 -43.00 -13.51
CA TRP A 53 11.31 -41.54 -13.71
C TRP A 53 12.69 -40.94 -14.06
N HIS A 54 13.79 -41.54 -13.58
CA HIS A 54 15.15 -41.02 -13.82
C HIS A 54 15.76 -41.40 -15.18
N THR A 55 15.11 -42.27 -15.96
CA THR A 55 15.60 -42.72 -17.28
C THR A 55 14.81 -42.17 -18.47
N LEU A 56 13.81 -41.30 -18.23
CA LEU A 56 13.07 -40.56 -19.27
C LEU A 56 13.25 -39.03 -19.20
N ALA A 57 14.24 -38.55 -18.43
CA ALA A 57 14.79 -37.20 -18.59
C ALA A 57 15.66 -37.10 -19.85
N SER A 58 15.08 -37.38 -21.02
CA SER A 58 15.72 -37.10 -22.30
C SER A 58 15.94 -35.60 -22.39
N ALA A 59 17.17 -35.20 -22.77
CA ALA A 59 17.59 -33.81 -22.77
C ALA A 59 16.73 -32.99 -23.75
N LYS A 60 15.70 -32.33 -23.22
CA LYS A 60 15.12 -31.16 -23.86
C LYS A 60 16.18 -30.06 -23.78
N THR A 61 16.97 -29.96 -24.83
CA THR A 61 17.63 -28.69 -25.17
C THR A 61 16.54 -27.63 -25.16
N GLU A 62 16.63 -26.69 -24.23
CA GLU A 62 15.80 -25.49 -24.31
C GLU A 62 16.05 -24.88 -25.69
N PRO A 63 15.01 -24.51 -26.45
CA PRO A 63 15.22 -23.70 -27.64
C PRO A 63 15.81 -22.39 -27.15
N SER A 64 17.12 -22.21 -27.35
CA SER A 64 17.78 -20.94 -27.14
C SER A 64 17.07 -19.93 -28.05
N ASN A 65 16.20 -19.11 -27.47
CA ASN A 65 15.52 -18.02 -28.16
C ASN A 65 16.49 -16.87 -28.45
N ASN A 66 17.56 -17.20 -29.19
CA ASN A 66 18.24 -16.30 -30.11
C ASN A 66 17.36 -16.06 -31.35
N SER A 67 16.06 -15.84 -31.14
CA SER A 67 15.29 -15.00 -32.04
C SER A 67 15.91 -13.61 -31.93
N THR A 68 16.76 -13.26 -32.88
CA THR A 68 17.13 -11.88 -33.15
C THR A 68 15.82 -11.11 -33.38
N LYS A 69 15.31 -10.46 -32.33
CA LYS A 69 14.14 -9.58 -32.41
C LYS A 69 14.51 -8.42 -33.32
N ASN A 70 14.27 -8.59 -34.62
CA ASN A 70 14.54 -7.59 -35.65
C ASN A 70 13.39 -6.56 -35.69
N GLY A 71 13.13 -5.98 -34.52
CA GLY A 71 12.06 -5.04 -34.22
C GLY A 71 12.39 -4.35 -32.91
N SER A 72 12.14 -3.04 -32.82
CA SER A 72 12.50 -2.24 -31.64
C SER A 72 11.81 -2.79 -30.39
N SER A 73 12.58 -3.09 -29.34
CA SER A 73 12.01 -3.53 -28.07
C SER A 73 11.62 -2.30 -27.24
N TYR A 74 10.47 -2.38 -26.55
CA TYR A 74 9.97 -1.32 -25.68
C TYR A 74 9.71 -1.87 -24.28
N VAL A 75 9.93 -1.02 -23.28
CA VAL A 75 9.61 -1.28 -21.88
C VAL A 75 8.72 -0.17 -21.34
N VAL A 76 7.81 -0.52 -20.45
CA VAL A 76 6.97 0.43 -19.72
C VAL A 76 7.22 0.26 -18.22
N LEU A 77 7.64 1.35 -17.58
CA LEU A 77 7.69 1.46 -16.12
C LEU A 77 6.36 2.07 -15.68
N ALA A 78 5.66 1.46 -14.72
CA ALA A 78 4.38 1.96 -14.23
C ALA A 78 4.21 1.74 -12.71
N TRP A 79 3.56 2.69 -12.04
CA TRP A 79 3.42 2.72 -10.57
C TRP A 79 2.19 3.55 -10.15
N ASN A 80 1.82 3.45 -8.87
CA ASN A 80 0.87 4.36 -8.25
C ASN A 80 1.63 5.57 -7.65
N ASN A 81 1.08 6.77 -7.71
CA ASN A 81 1.82 7.98 -7.30
C ASN A 81 2.03 8.14 -5.76
N LEU A 82 1.22 7.48 -4.91
CA LEU A 82 1.21 7.69 -3.45
C LEU A 82 1.64 6.46 -2.62
N GLY A 83 1.57 5.27 -3.21
CA GLY A 83 1.72 3.97 -2.54
C GLY A 83 0.48 3.48 -1.80
N MET A 84 -0.44 4.38 -1.45
CA MET A 84 -1.82 4.08 -1.09
C MET A 84 -2.71 5.33 -1.16
N HIS A 85 -3.95 5.17 -1.61
CA HIS A 85 -5.02 6.13 -1.39
C HIS A 85 -5.99 5.64 -0.30
N CYS A 86 -6.57 6.55 0.47
CA CYS A 86 -7.64 6.21 1.41
C CYS A 86 -8.92 6.99 1.12
N TYR A 87 -10.07 6.41 1.44
CA TYR A 87 -11.37 7.01 1.16
C TYR A 87 -12.41 6.64 2.24
N ASN A 88 -13.51 7.37 2.29
CA ASN A 88 -14.56 7.11 3.27
C ASN A 88 -15.32 5.80 2.98
N PRO A 89 -15.62 4.98 4.01
CA PRO A 89 -16.49 3.81 3.83
C PRO A 89 -17.93 4.23 3.46
N ASP A 90 -18.42 5.35 4.02
CA ASP A 90 -19.74 5.93 3.74
C ASP A 90 -19.64 7.45 3.56
N PHE A 91 -20.42 8.00 2.62
CA PHE A 91 -20.46 9.41 2.22
C PHE A 91 -21.76 10.15 2.58
N GLN A 92 -22.72 9.51 3.27
CA GLN A 92 -24.04 10.08 3.63
C GLN A 92 -23.94 11.24 4.61
N ASN A 93 -22.96 11.20 5.52
CA ASN A 93 -22.88 12.11 6.66
C ASN A 93 -21.70 13.08 6.52
N LEU A 94 -20.52 12.58 6.13
CA LEU A 94 -19.34 13.40 5.84
C LEU A 94 -18.44 12.76 4.77
N GLY A 95 -17.54 13.56 4.19
CA GLY A 95 -16.51 13.11 3.26
C GLY A 95 -15.15 13.73 3.58
N VAL A 96 -14.11 12.90 3.63
CA VAL A 96 -12.70 13.30 3.81
C VAL A 96 -11.96 13.15 2.48
N LEU A 97 -12.05 11.97 1.85
CA LEU A 97 -11.48 11.69 0.53
C LEU A 97 -12.42 10.79 -0.30
N PRO A 98 -12.56 11.04 -1.62
CA PRO A 98 -13.35 10.19 -2.52
C PRO A 98 -12.61 8.88 -2.83
N PRO A 99 -13.29 7.86 -3.39
CA PRO A 99 -12.61 6.75 -4.06
C PRO A 99 -11.72 7.32 -5.16
N TYR A 100 -10.42 7.00 -5.12
CA TYR A 100 -9.42 7.59 -6.00
C TYR A 100 -8.23 6.64 -6.16
N ASN A 101 -7.56 6.74 -7.29
CA ASN A 101 -6.23 6.20 -7.52
C ASN A 101 -5.61 6.92 -8.72
N THR A 102 -4.30 7.03 -8.74
CA THR A 102 -3.55 7.65 -9.83
C THR A 102 -2.43 6.72 -10.26
N LEU A 103 -2.42 6.35 -11.54
CA LEU A 103 -1.39 5.52 -12.17
C LEU A 103 -0.50 6.39 -13.06
N TRP A 104 0.81 6.27 -12.90
CA TRP A 104 1.82 6.93 -13.74
C TRP A 104 2.58 5.89 -14.57
N ALA A 105 3.05 6.30 -15.75
CA ALA A 105 3.91 5.47 -16.59
C ALA A 105 4.94 6.27 -17.41
N GLN A 106 6.11 5.65 -17.63
CA GLN A 106 7.10 6.07 -18.63
C GLN A 106 7.36 4.92 -19.61
N VAL A 107 7.36 5.22 -20.91
CA VAL A 107 7.70 4.26 -21.97
C VAL A 107 9.10 4.56 -22.49
N ILE A 108 9.92 3.52 -22.56
CA ILE A 108 11.31 3.59 -23.01
C ILE A 108 11.50 2.61 -24.16
N LYS A 109 12.04 3.09 -25.28
CA LYS A 109 12.58 2.25 -26.34
C LYS A 109 13.98 1.80 -25.96
N VAL A 110 14.20 0.49 -26.02
CA VAL A 110 15.48 -0.13 -25.67
C VAL A 110 16.52 0.20 -26.74
N ALA A 111 17.54 0.94 -26.35
CA ALA A 111 18.60 1.48 -27.20
C ALA A 111 19.80 1.88 -26.33
N ASP A 112 20.91 2.28 -26.97
CA ASP A 112 22.07 2.88 -26.29
C ASP A 112 22.37 4.26 -26.92
N PRO A 113 22.02 5.39 -26.27
CA PRO A 113 21.26 5.49 -25.02
C PRO A 113 19.77 5.10 -25.18
N PRO A 114 19.09 4.71 -24.09
CA PRO A 114 17.65 4.48 -24.09
C PRO A 114 16.88 5.76 -24.45
N GLN A 115 15.70 5.62 -25.07
CA GLN A 115 14.91 6.77 -25.53
C GLN A 115 13.52 6.76 -24.88
N PHE A 116 13.12 7.85 -24.22
CA PHE A 116 11.73 8.03 -23.81
C PHE A 116 10.82 8.22 -25.02
N ILE A 117 9.64 7.62 -24.98
CA ILE A 117 8.65 7.67 -26.06
C ILE A 117 7.36 8.28 -25.53
N THR A 118 7.01 9.44 -26.07
CA THR A 118 5.78 10.19 -25.77
C THR A 118 4.81 10.23 -26.95
N ASP A 119 5.30 9.98 -28.16
CA ASP A 119 4.60 10.23 -29.43
C ASP A 119 4.45 8.96 -30.27
N GLY A 120 3.43 8.92 -31.12
CA GLY A 120 3.14 7.75 -31.97
C GLY A 120 2.69 6.49 -31.21
N ILE A 121 2.39 6.62 -29.92
CA ILE A 121 1.92 5.54 -29.04
C ILE A 121 0.62 5.91 -28.34
N THR A 122 -0.11 4.89 -27.89
CA THR A 122 -1.22 5.03 -26.93
C THR A 122 -0.98 4.12 -25.73
N ILE A 123 -1.38 4.56 -24.53
CA ILE A 123 -1.31 3.75 -23.33
C ILE A 123 -2.70 3.60 -22.73
N ASP A 124 -3.15 2.36 -22.62
CA ASP A 124 -4.43 2.00 -22.01
C ASP A 124 -4.19 1.24 -20.70
N TYR A 125 -5.02 1.50 -19.69
CA TYR A 125 -5.05 0.77 -18.42
C TYR A 125 -6.40 0.08 -18.23
N LYS A 126 -6.40 -1.07 -17.54
CA LYS A 126 -7.63 -1.74 -17.06
C LYS A 126 -7.37 -2.53 -15.78
N PHE A 127 -8.33 -2.58 -14.88
CA PHE A 127 -8.28 -3.43 -13.70
C PHE A 127 -8.73 -4.86 -14.02
N LEU A 128 -7.96 -5.86 -13.59
CA LEU A 128 -8.16 -7.26 -14.05
C LEU A 128 -9.31 -8.02 -13.39
N ARG A 129 -9.81 -7.54 -12.25
CA ARG A 129 -10.85 -8.21 -11.42
C ARG A 129 -11.87 -7.23 -10.83
N ASN A 130 -11.86 -6.00 -11.32
CA ASN A 130 -12.68 -4.90 -10.84
C ASN A 130 -13.14 -4.08 -12.05
N THR A 131 -14.41 -4.22 -12.43
CA THR A 131 -15.01 -3.57 -13.61
C THR A 131 -15.98 -2.46 -13.23
N PHE A 132 -16.44 -2.42 -11.97
CA PHE A 132 -17.32 -1.38 -11.44
C PHE A 132 -16.97 -1.05 -9.99
N SER A 133 -17.08 0.22 -9.59
CA SER A 133 -17.03 0.67 -8.20
C SER A 133 -18.36 1.20 -7.68
N GLU A 134 -19.30 1.55 -8.55
CA GLU A 134 -20.64 2.00 -8.17
C GLU A 134 -21.39 0.90 -7.39
N GLY A 135 -21.92 1.29 -6.22
CA GLY A 135 -22.58 0.36 -5.31
C GLY A 135 -21.62 -0.62 -4.60
N LYS A 136 -20.29 -0.49 -4.71
CA LYS A 136 -19.35 -0.99 -3.68
C LYS A 136 -19.20 0.03 -2.54
N THR A 137 -19.53 1.29 -2.81
CA THR A 137 -19.70 2.41 -1.89
C THR A 137 -20.91 3.25 -2.33
N ASN A 138 -21.42 4.13 -1.46
CA ASN A 138 -22.50 5.08 -1.78
C ASN A 138 -22.01 6.42 -2.39
N PHE A 139 -20.70 6.56 -2.66
CA PHE A 139 -20.06 7.77 -3.20
C PHE A 139 -20.86 8.49 -4.31
N TRP A 140 -21.25 7.79 -5.39
CA TRP A 140 -21.94 8.41 -6.54
C TRP A 140 -23.29 9.07 -6.17
N ALA A 141 -23.97 8.62 -5.11
CA ALA A 141 -25.21 9.24 -4.64
C ALA A 141 -24.97 10.62 -3.99
N TRP A 142 -23.78 10.85 -3.43
CA TRP A 142 -23.45 12.04 -2.64
C TRP A 142 -22.41 12.95 -3.31
N ALA A 143 -21.69 12.45 -4.32
CA ALA A 143 -20.60 13.16 -5.01
C ALA A 143 -21.04 14.54 -5.55
N GLN A 144 -22.28 14.66 -6.05
CA GLN A 144 -22.78 15.95 -6.54
C GLN A 144 -22.82 17.01 -5.43
N GLN A 145 -23.36 16.66 -4.26
CA GLN A 145 -23.48 17.58 -3.13
C GLN A 145 -22.12 17.84 -2.48
N LEU A 146 -21.34 16.78 -2.24
CA LEU A 146 -20.02 16.87 -1.60
C LEU A 146 -19.02 17.73 -2.38
N PHE A 147 -19.00 17.60 -3.71
CA PHE A 147 -18.02 18.26 -4.59
C PHE A 147 -18.61 19.40 -5.43
N GLY A 148 -19.85 19.84 -5.13
CA GLY A 148 -20.49 20.99 -5.80
C GLY A 148 -20.66 20.84 -7.30
N LEU A 149 -20.92 19.61 -7.78
CA LEU A 149 -20.94 19.31 -9.22
C LEU A 149 -22.23 19.81 -9.89
N ASN A 150 -22.10 20.35 -11.11
CA ASN A 150 -23.23 20.84 -11.91
C ASN A 150 -24.27 19.74 -12.24
N SER A 151 -23.86 18.48 -12.24
CA SER A 151 -24.69 17.30 -12.45
C SER A 151 -24.15 16.11 -11.64
N PRO A 152 -24.94 15.05 -11.40
CA PRO A 152 -24.43 13.79 -10.87
C PRO A 152 -23.25 13.24 -11.69
N LEU A 153 -22.31 12.55 -11.03
CA LEU A 153 -21.25 11.81 -11.73
C LEU A 153 -21.85 10.66 -12.53
N SER A 154 -21.24 10.36 -13.68
CA SER A 154 -21.54 9.13 -14.41
C SER A 154 -21.12 7.91 -13.59
N SER A 155 -21.94 6.85 -13.63
CA SER A 155 -21.65 5.55 -13.04
C SER A 155 -20.22 5.09 -13.35
N ASN A 156 -19.46 4.70 -12.32
CA ASN A 156 -18.08 4.21 -12.41
C ASN A 156 -17.03 5.20 -12.95
N ILE A 157 -17.39 6.48 -13.10
CA ILE A 157 -16.48 7.56 -13.48
C ILE A 157 -16.14 8.41 -12.24
N GLY A 158 -14.86 8.73 -12.09
CA GLY A 158 -14.33 9.57 -11.01
C GLY A 158 -14.36 11.06 -11.34
N LEU A 159 -13.93 11.89 -10.38
CA LEU A 159 -13.99 13.36 -10.47
C LEU A 159 -13.18 13.95 -11.64
N THR A 160 -12.18 13.23 -12.13
CA THR A 160 -11.30 13.57 -13.27
C THR A 160 -11.79 13.02 -14.61
N GLY A 161 -12.92 12.31 -14.65
CA GLY A 161 -13.43 11.65 -15.86
C GLY A 161 -12.82 10.27 -16.16
N LYS A 162 -11.91 9.75 -15.31
CA LYS A 162 -11.35 8.39 -15.44
C LYS A 162 -12.28 7.33 -14.86
N GLY A 163 -12.23 6.12 -15.42
CA GLY A 163 -12.94 4.93 -14.92
C GLY A 163 -11.99 3.78 -14.58
N LEU A 164 -12.51 2.58 -14.34
CA LEU A 164 -11.71 1.37 -14.03
C LEU A 164 -11.05 0.74 -15.28
N THR A 165 -11.30 1.31 -16.45
CA THR A 165 -10.56 1.09 -17.69
C THR A 165 -10.53 2.42 -18.44
N GLY A 166 -9.46 2.69 -19.18
CA GLY A 166 -9.36 3.93 -19.94
C GLY A 166 -8.00 4.16 -20.58
N ARG A 167 -7.85 5.33 -21.19
CA ARG A 167 -6.58 5.84 -21.72
C ARG A 167 -5.86 6.68 -20.67
N MET A 168 -4.54 6.52 -20.60
CA MET A 168 -3.67 7.44 -19.86
C MET A 168 -3.42 8.68 -20.73
N ASP A 169 -3.42 9.86 -20.11
CA ASP A 169 -3.16 11.14 -20.77
C ASP A 169 -1.66 11.41 -20.76
N LEU A 170 -1.14 12.04 -21.82
CA LEU A 170 0.25 12.51 -21.82
C LEU A 170 0.33 13.84 -21.05
N ILE A 171 0.99 13.81 -19.89
CA ILE A 171 1.31 15.01 -19.12
C ILE A 171 2.64 15.56 -19.64
N GLN A 172 2.60 16.75 -20.22
CA GLN A 172 3.79 17.49 -20.64
C GLN A 172 4.09 18.58 -19.60
N ASN A 173 5.20 18.43 -18.88
CA ASN A 173 5.59 19.37 -17.83
C ASN A 173 7.12 19.56 -17.86
N ALA A 174 7.57 20.80 -18.04
CA ALA A 174 9.00 21.11 -18.14
C ALA A 174 9.75 20.92 -16.80
N GLU A 175 9.06 21.15 -15.67
CA GLU A 175 9.64 21.05 -14.34
C GLU A 175 9.62 19.60 -13.84
N LEU A 176 8.43 18.99 -13.81
CA LEU A 176 8.21 17.62 -13.33
C LEU A 176 8.67 16.54 -14.32
N GLY A 177 8.64 16.84 -15.62
CA GLY A 177 8.96 15.90 -16.69
C GLY A 177 7.73 15.28 -17.35
N ASN A 178 7.93 14.75 -18.55
CA ASN A 178 6.86 14.10 -19.30
C ASN A 178 6.60 12.68 -18.79
N HIS A 179 5.33 12.34 -18.64
CA HIS A 179 4.86 11.02 -18.24
C HIS A 179 3.43 10.80 -18.74
N PHE A 180 2.98 9.56 -18.70
CA PHE A 180 1.56 9.24 -18.91
C PHE A 180 0.87 9.07 -17.57
N GLU A 181 -0.34 9.59 -17.43
CA GLU A 181 -1.12 9.59 -16.18
C GLU A 181 -2.55 9.13 -16.40
N ALA A 182 -3.07 8.33 -15.46
CA ALA A 182 -4.51 8.15 -15.29
C ALA A 182 -4.87 8.57 -13.87
N GLU A 183 -5.18 9.85 -13.70
CA GLU A 183 -5.52 10.46 -12.42
C GLU A 183 -6.98 10.22 -12.04
N GLY A 184 -7.30 10.04 -10.75
CA GLY A 184 -8.68 10.03 -10.26
C GLY A 184 -9.55 8.87 -10.71
N ILE A 185 -8.93 7.71 -10.94
CA ILE A 185 -9.62 6.43 -11.11
C ILE A 185 -10.45 6.16 -9.83
N PRO A 186 -11.77 5.97 -9.89
CA PRO A 186 -12.61 5.86 -8.69
C PRO A 186 -12.57 4.46 -8.08
N LEU A 187 -11.37 3.99 -7.74
CA LEU A 187 -11.12 2.63 -7.28
C LEU A 187 -11.63 2.42 -5.85
N THR A 188 -12.21 1.25 -5.62
CA THR A 188 -12.56 0.70 -4.30
C THR A 188 -11.80 -0.60 -4.07
N GLU A 189 -11.51 -0.96 -2.82
CA GLU A 189 -10.73 -2.15 -2.47
C GLU A 189 -11.43 -3.49 -2.75
N TYR A 190 -12.71 -3.50 -3.12
CA TYR A 190 -13.43 -4.75 -3.42
C TYR A 190 -13.36 -5.14 -4.89
N TYR A 191 -12.96 -6.38 -5.17
CA TYR A 191 -13.18 -7.01 -6.48
C TYR A 191 -14.69 -7.23 -6.75
N ASP A 192 -15.05 -7.45 -8.01
CA ASP A 192 -16.45 -7.58 -8.45
C ASP A 192 -17.20 -8.71 -7.73
N TYR A 193 -16.53 -9.85 -7.54
CA TYR A 193 -17.08 -11.01 -6.83
C TYR A 193 -17.04 -10.83 -5.31
N ASP A 194 -16.06 -10.10 -4.78
CA ASP A 194 -15.86 -9.89 -3.33
C ASP A 194 -16.85 -8.88 -2.72
N LYS A 195 -17.55 -8.06 -3.54
CA LYS A 195 -18.65 -7.18 -3.06
C LYS A 195 -19.67 -7.91 -2.19
N LYS A 196 -20.04 -9.16 -2.55
CA LYS A 196 -20.99 -9.97 -1.77
C LYS A 196 -20.38 -10.59 -0.51
N LEU A 197 -19.06 -10.73 -0.48
CA LEU A 197 -18.31 -11.33 0.62
C LEU A 197 -17.73 -10.29 1.58
N GLN A 198 -17.89 -8.99 1.25
CA GLN A 198 -17.30 -7.84 1.95
C GLN A 198 -15.79 -8.00 2.22
N LYS A 199 -15.09 -8.70 1.33
CA LYS A 199 -13.67 -9.03 1.51
C LYS A 199 -12.80 -7.98 0.81
N PRO A 200 -12.09 -7.12 1.56
CA PRO A 200 -11.21 -6.13 0.96
C PRO A 200 -10.02 -6.80 0.27
N SER A 201 -9.65 -6.26 -0.88
CA SER A 201 -8.47 -6.59 -1.68
C SER A 201 -7.79 -5.27 -2.06
N PRO A 202 -7.09 -4.62 -1.10
CA PRO A 202 -6.57 -3.26 -1.29
C PRO A 202 -5.52 -3.15 -2.38
N TYR A 203 -4.77 -4.21 -2.66
CA TYR A 203 -3.65 -4.27 -3.60
C TYR A 203 -4.05 -4.79 -4.98
N GLN A 204 -4.90 -4.05 -5.69
CA GLN A 204 -5.40 -4.48 -6.99
C GLN A 204 -4.40 -4.23 -8.12
N LEU A 205 -4.44 -5.08 -9.15
CA LEU A 205 -3.55 -4.99 -10.31
C LEU A 205 -4.27 -4.35 -11.51
N ALA A 206 -3.70 -3.26 -11.99
CA ALA A 206 -4.00 -2.65 -13.27
C ALA A 206 -3.03 -3.18 -14.34
N GLN A 207 -3.56 -3.68 -15.46
CA GLN A 207 -2.76 -3.98 -16.65
C GLN A 207 -2.58 -2.72 -17.47
N ILE A 208 -1.33 -2.33 -17.69
CA ILE A 208 -0.92 -1.22 -18.55
C ILE A 208 -0.50 -1.80 -19.91
N THR A 209 -1.04 -1.25 -21.00
CA THR A 209 -0.81 -1.73 -22.38
C THR A 209 -0.37 -0.57 -23.26
N VAL A 210 0.83 -0.67 -23.84
CA VAL A 210 1.34 0.31 -24.79
C VAL A 210 1.14 -0.21 -26.21
N ARG A 211 0.60 0.63 -27.10
CA ARG A 211 0.40 0.32 -28.52
C ARG A 211 1.07 1.36 -29.43
N ASN A 212 1.42 0.97 -30.65
CA ASN A 212 1.79 1.91 -31.72
C ASN A 212 0.52 2.56 -32.34
N ALA A 213 0.72 3.41 -33.34
CA ALA A 213 -0.36 4.04 -34.12
C ALA A 213 -1.25 3.02 -34.88
N ASP A 214 -0.70 1.87 -35.29
CA ASP A 214 -1.43 0.80 -35.98
C ASP A 214 -2.27 -0.07 -35.04
N GLY A 215 -2.09 0.07 -33.72
CA GLY A 215 -2.82 -0.66 -32.68
C GLY A 215 -2.11 -1.92 -32.14
N ASP A 216 -0.95 -2.29 -32.68
CA ASP A 216 -0.12 -3.40 -32.22
C ASP A 216 0.40 -3.15 -30.80
N ILE A 217 0.42 -4.19 -29.97
CA ILE A 217 0.97 -4.12 -28.62
C ILE A 217 2.50 -4.10 -28.69
N LEU A 218 3.10 -2.99 -28.24
CA LEU A 218 4.56 -2.85 -28.11
C LEU A 218 5.08 -3.50 -26.84
N THR A 219 4.38 -3.31 -25.73
CA THR A 219 4.75 -3.83 -24.40
C THR A 219 3.58 -3.76 -23.42
N GLN A 220 3.63 -4.56 -22.35
CA GLN A 220 2.64 -4.55 -21.27
C GLN A 220 3.33 -4.74 -19.91
N THR A 221 2.75 -4.18 -18.86
CA THR A 221 3.13 -4.47 -17.47
C THR A 221 1.91 -4.52 -16.55
N LEU A 222 2.12 -4.96 -15.31
CA LEU A 222 1.13 -4.88 -14.24
C LEU A 222 1.60 -3.86 -13.22
N ALA A 223 0.76 -2.88 -12.89
CA ALA A 223 0.99 -1.93 -11.81
C ALA A 223 -0.01 -2.20 -10.68
N VAL A 224 0.47 -2.18 -9.45
CA VAL A 224 -0.39 -2.17 -8.27
C VAL A 224 -1.04 -0.79 -8.11
N ALA A 225 -2.32 -0.76 -7.75
CA ALA A 225 -3.10 0.43 -7.49
C ALA A 225 -3.73 0.32 -6.10
N PRO A 226 -3.03 0.75 -5.04
CA PRO A 226 -3.44 0.45 -3.66
C PRO A 226 -4.51 1.44 -3.15
N VAL A 227 -5.61 0.93 -2.61
CA VAL A 227 -6.69 1.73 -2.02
C VAL A 227 -7.31 1.02 -0.81
N SER A 228 -7.79 1.77 0.19
CA SER A 228 -8.47 1.19 1.37
C SER A 228 -9.36 2.21 2.10
N SER A 229 -10.48 1.75 2.66
CA SER A 229 -11.31 2.47 3.62
C SER A 229 -11.04 2.06 5.08
N GLU A 230 -9.93 1.38 5.37
CA GLU A 230 -9.52 0.99 6.74
C GLU A 230 -9.09 2.23 7.55
N LEU A 231 -10.08 2.98 8.03
CA LEU A 231 -9.94 4.11 8.94
C LEU A 231 -10.61 3.72 10.26
N GLN A 232 -9.89 3.74 11.38
CA GLN A 232 -10.40 3.21 12.65
C GLN A 232 -11.02 4.30 13.54
N CYS A 233 -11.71 5.29 12.95
CA CYS A 233 -12.40 6.36 13.70
C CYS A 233 -13.37 5.81 14.75
N ILE A 234 -13.94 4.62 14.51
CA ILE A 234 -14.80 3.90 15.45
C ILE A 234 -14.14 3.63 16.81
N ASN A 235 -12.82 3.48 16.88
CA ASN A 235 -12.10 3.20 18.14
C ASN A 235 -12.27 4.33 19.18
N CYS A 236 -12.58 5.56 18.75
CA CYS A 236 -12.77 6.72 19.62
C CYS A 236 -14.16 7.37 19.50
N HIS A 237 -14.73 7.38 18.28
CA HIS A 237 -15.94 8.14 17.94
C HIS A 237 -17.24 7.29 17.92
N ALA A 238 -17.18 6.02 18.30
CA ALA A 238 -18.39 5.25 18.60
C ALA A 238 -19.18 5.88 19.77
N ASP A 239 -20.44 5.49 19.91
CA ASP A 239 -21.17 5.70 21.16
C ASP A 239 -20.41 5.03 22.31
N ASP A 240 -20.41 5.66 23.49
CA ASP A 240 -19.60 5.33 24.67
C ASP A 240 -18.06 5.29 24.47
N GLY A 241 -17.54 5.72 23.31
CA GLY A 241 -16.10 5.84 23.04
C GLY A 241 -15.42 7.05 23.71
N ASP A 242 -14.08 7.03 23.78
CA ASP A 242 -13.31 8.05 24.51
C ASP A 242 -13.53 9.49 24.01
N ALA A 243 -13.75 9.69 22.70
CA ALA A 243 -14.01 11.03 22.15
C ALA A 243 -15.45 11.50 22.42
N THR A 244 -16.42 10.59 22.55
CA THR A 244 -17.85 10.89 22.71
C THR A 244 -18.31 10.91 24.17
N THR A 245 -17.51 10.36 25.08
CA THR A 245 -17.71 10.44 26.54
C THR A 245 -16.97 11.62 27.18
N ARG A 246 -15.81 12.02 26.63
CA ARG A 246 -15.02 13.17 27.11
C ARG A 246 -15.74 14.52 26.99
N TYR A 247 -16.65 14.65 26.03
CA TYR A 247 -17.38 15.89 25.78
C TYR A 247 -18.90 15.63 25.84
N PRO A 248 -19.70 16.56 26.42
CA PRO A 248 -21.14 16.38 26.60
C PRO A 248 -21.90 16.62 25.29
N ILE A 249 -21.70 15.74 24.31
CA ILE A 249 -22.47 15.68 23.07
C ILE A 249 -23.65 14.72 23.22
N ASN A 250 -24.70 14.94 22.44
CA ASN A 250 -25.72 13.92 22.25
C ASN A 250 -25.17 12.89 21.26
N GLN A 251 -24.84 11.69 21.75
CA GLN A 251 -24.41 10.57 20.92
C GLN A 251 -25.54 10.13 19.97
N THR A 252 -25.16 9.59 18.81
CA THR A 252 -26.05 9.51 17.64
C THR A 252 -26.25 8.10 17.07
N GLY A 253 -25.56 7.09 17.61
CA GLY A 253 -25.58 5.72 17.08
C GLY A 253 -24.75 5.52 15.80
N LYS A 254 -24.03 6.55 15.33
CA LYS A 254 -23.11 6.46 14.19
C LYS A 254 -21.85 7.29 14.41
N VAL A 255 -20.71 6.75 13.96
CA VAL A 255 -19.37 7.35 14.08
C VAL A 255 -19.32 8.71 13.37
N GLU A 256 -19.87 8.80 12.17
CA GLU A 256 -19.80 10.00 11.32
C GLU A 256 -20.58 11.17 11.94
N THR A 257 -21.80 10.93 12.43
CA THR A 257 -22.59 11.98 13.08
C THR A 257 -22.10 12.30 14.50
N ASN A 258 -21.43 11.37 15.19
CA ASN A 258 -20.71 11.68 16.42
C ASN A 258 -19.51 12.62 16.17
N ILE A 259 -18.77 12.43 15.06
CA ILE A 259 -17.70 13.34 14.63
C ILE A 259 -18.26 14.75 14.37
N LEU A 260 -19.38 14.86 13.63
CA LEU A 260 -20.01 16.16 13.36
C LEU A 260 -20.57 16.83 14.62
N ALA A 261 -21.23 16.07 15.50
CA ALA A 261 -21.74 16.59 16.78
C ALA A 261 -20.60 17.08 17.69
N LEU A 262 -19.46 16.37 17.70
CA LEU A 262 -18.26 16.80 18.42
C LEU A 262 -17.63 18.05 17.80
N HIS A 263 -17.54 18.12 16.46
CA HIS A 263 -17.07 19.32 15.77
C HIS A 263 -17.93 20.55 16.12
N ASP A 264 -19.26 20.41 16.04
CA ASP A 264 -20.20 21.48 16.38
C ASP A 264 -20.10 21.90 17.84
N TYR A 265 -19.92 20.94 18.77
CA TYR A 265 -19.74 21.23 20.19
C TYR A 265 -18.45 22.04 20.46
N LEU A 266 -17.32 21.59 19.90
CA LEU A 266 -16.01 22.24 20.07
C LEU A 266 -15.96 23.61 19.40
N ASN A 267 -16.68 23.80 18.30
CA ASN A 267 -16.70 25.04 17.51
C ASN A 267 -17.97 25.90 17.70
N ARG A 268 -18.79 25.65 18.73
CA ARG A 268 -20.06 26.37 18.96
C ARG A 268 -19.96 27.90 19.07
N ASN A 269 -18.77 28.42 19.39
CA ASN A 269 -18.48 29.85 19.50
C ASN A 269 -17.76 30.42 18.24
N ASN A 270 -17.46 29.58 17.24
CA ASN A 270 -16.79 29.95 16.01
C ASN A 270 -17.84 30.20 14.90
N SER A 271 -17.97 31.44 14.44
CA SER A 271 -18.93 31.81 13.39
C SER A 271 -18.65 31.15 12.04
N LEU A 272 -17.42 30.69 11.78
CA LEU A 272 -17.06 29.94 10.57
C LEU A 272 -17.55 28.48 10.60
N ALA A 273 -17.95 27.99 11.77
CA ALA A 273 -18.54 26.67 11.98
C ALA A 273 -20.07 26.76 12.25
N GLN A 274 -20.71 27.83 11.77
CA GLN A 274 -22.16 28.03 11.88
C GLN A 274 -22.81 28.21 10.50
N PRO A 275 -24.02 27.67 10.26
CA PRO A 275 -24.83 26.88 11.20
C PRO A 275 -24.21 25.50 11.48
N SER A 276 -24.80 24.74 12.40
CA SER A 276 -24.34 23.40 12.80
C SER A 276 -24.16 22.47 11.60
N LEU A 277 -23.02 21.77 11.54
CA LEU A 277 -22.72 20.78 10.49
C LEU A 277 -23.69 19.60 10.53
N MET A 278 -24.16 19.21 11.73
CA MET A 278 -25.20 18.20 11.89
C MET A 278 -26.50 18.53 11.12
N SER A 279 -26.78 19.82 10.85
CA SER A 279 -27.95 20.26 10.08
C SER A 279 -27.72 20.40 8.56
N GLN A 280 -26.50 20.18 8.07
CA GLN A 280 -26.06 20.51 6.69
C GLN A 280 -25.49 19.31 5.91
N GLN A 281 -25.75 18.10 6.38
CA GLN A 281 -25.12 16.87 5.87
C GLN A 281 -25.54 16.50 4.43
N PRO A 282 -24.70 15.78 3.67
CA PRO A 282 -23.29 15.48 3.93
C PRO A 282 -22.35 16.69 3.85
N ILE A 283 -21.30 16.68 4.68
CA ILE A 283 -20.23 17.70 4.68
C ILE A 283 -18.93 17.15 4.09
N LEU A 284 -18.40 17.77 3.03
CA LEU A 284 -17.00 17.56 2.63
C LEU A 284 -16.11 18.37 3.58
N CYS A 285 -15.22 17.74 4.34
CA CYS A 285 -14.31 18.44 5.26
C CYS A 285 -13.45 19.48 4.52
N GLY A 286 -13.04 19.15 3.28
CA GLY A 286 -12.32 20.02 2.36
C GLY A 286 -13.07 21.28 1.88
N SER A 287 -14.38 21.38 2.11
CA SER A 287 -15.14 22.60 1.78
C SER A 287 -14.75 23.79 2.67
N CYS A 288 -14.37 23.52 3.92
CA CYS A 288 -13.96 24.52 4.90
C CYS A 288 -12.46 24.46 5.20
N HIS A 289 -11.89 23.25 5.34
CA HIS A 289 -10.48 23.07 5.64
C HIS A 289 -9.65 22.90 4.36
N ALA A 290 -8.59 23.69 4.19
CA ALA A 290 -7.69 23.58 3.04
C ALA A 290 -7.07 22.17 2.96
N SER A 291 -7.04 21.58 1.76
CA SER A 291 -6.51 20.22 1.56
C SER A 291 -5.81 20.07 0.20
N ASN A 292 -4.48 19.94 0.26
CA ASN A 292 -3.64 19.68 -0.90
C ASN A 292 -3.95 18.32 -1.57
N ALA A 293 -4.46 17.35 -0.81
CA ALA A 293 -4.89 16.05 -1.33
C ALA A 293 -6.15 16.13 -2.23
N LEU A 294 -6.97 17.17 -2.02
CA LEU A 294 -8.18 17.44 -2.80
C LEU A 294 -8.02 18.62 -3.78
N GLY A 295 -6.88 19.32 -3.75
CA GLY A 295 -6.67 20.55 -4.53
C GLY A 295 -7.55 21.74 -4.08
N VAL A 296 -8.07 21.73 -2.85
CA VAL A 296 -9.03 22.75 -2.35
C VAL A 296 -8.36 23.74 -1.38
N LEU A 297 -8.65 25.03 -1.58
CA LEU A 297 -8.10 26.13 -0.77
C LEU A 297 -8.78 26.29 0.60
N GLY A 298 -9.97 25.71 0.80
CA GLY A 298 -10.77 25.91 2.01
C GLY A 298 -11.26 27.35 2.20
N VAL A 299 -11.64 27.68 3.44
CA VAL A 299 -12.15 28.99 3.85
C VAL A 299 -11.07 29.77 4.59
N SER A 300 -10.90 31.05 4.25
CA SER A 300 -9.92 31.93 4.90
C SER A 300 -10.16 32.02 6.42
N GLY A 301 -9.11 31.82 7.21
CA GLY A 301 -9.17 31.78 8.68
C GLY A 301 -9.48 30.40 9.26
N VAL A 302 -9.84 29.41 8.44
CA VAL A 302 -9.92 28.00 8.85
C VAL A 302 -8.55 27.34 8.61
N SER A 303 -8.15 26.44 9.51
CA SER A 303 -6.89 25.69 9.39
C SER A 303 -6.94 24.64 8.27
N SER A 304 -5.77 24.20 7.79
CA SER A 304 -5.69 23.07 6.87
C SER A 304 -6.25 21.79 7.51
N LEU A 305 -6.77 20.88 6.69
CA LEU A 305 -7.42 19.65 7.16
C LEU A 305 -6.42 18.76 7.92
N SER A 306 -5.17 18.70 7.45
CA SER A 306 -4.11 17.95 8.14
C SER A 306 -3.80 18.54 9.52
N PHE A 307 -3.69 19.86 9.66
CA PHE A 307 -3.48 20.49 10.96
C PHE A 307 -4.68 20.26 11.90
N ALA A 308 -5.90 20.48 11.40
CA ALA A 308 -7.13 20.29 12.17
C ALA A 308 -7.26 18.85 12.70
N MET A 309 -6.99 17.86 11.84
CA MET A 309 -7.01 16.45 12.24
C MET A 309 -5.90 16.12 13.23
N HIS A 310 -4.62 16.35 12.88
CA HIS A 310 -3.51 15.94 13.74
C HIS A 310 -3.52 16.66 15.10
N ASN A 311 -3.80 17.97 15.13
CA ASN A 311 -3.79 18.71 16.40
C ASN A 311 -4.92 18.24 17.33
N HIS A 312 -6.09 17.86 16.82
CA HIS A 312 -7.13 17.29 17.67
C HIS A 312 -6.87 15.85 18.14
N HIS A 313 -5.89 15.16 17.55
CA HIS A 313 -5.48 13.80 17.88
C HIS A 313 -4.04 13.72 18.43
N ASP A 314 -3.53 14.82 19.00
CA ASP A 314 -2.20 14.88 19.61
C ASP A 314 -2.10 14.10 20.95
N GLN A 315 -0.87 13.93 21.46
CA GLN A 315 -0.63 13.27 22.75
C GLN A 315 -1.11 14.08 23.97
N ALA A 316 -1.37 15.38 23.86
CA ALA A 316 -1.96 16.15 24.96
C ALA A 316 -3.47 15.88 25.11
N ARG A 317 -4.11 15.44 24.03
CA ARG A 317 -5.55 15.16 23.94
C ARG A 317 -5.85 13.67 24.04
N VAL A 318 -5.13 12.80 23.33
CA VAL A 318 -5.39 11.35 23.24
C VAL A 318 -4.12 10.48 23.41
N PRO A 319 -3.35 10.65 24.52
CA PRO A 319 -2.05 10.00 24.71
C PRO A 319 -2.10 8.47 24.61
N ASP A 320 -3.14 7.84 25.16
CA ASP A 320 -3.24 6.38 25.25
C ASP A 320 -3.65 5.71 23.92
N ILE A 321 -4.09 6.50 22.93
CA ILE A 321 -4.65 6.01 21.66
C ILE A 321 -3.80 6.42 20.45
N MET A 322 -3.02 7.51 20.56
CA MET A 322 -2.11 7.99 19.52
C MET A 322 -0.64 7.97 19.98
N PRO A 323 -0.07 6.77 20.26
CA PRO A 323 1.36 6.65 20.51
C PRO A 323 2.17 6.95 19.24
N ASP A 324 3.43 7.37 19.40
CA ASP A 324 4.38 7.63 18.30
C ASP A 324 4.91 6.33 17.64
N THR A 325 3.99 5.49 17.16
CA THR A 325 4.24 4.20 16.53
C THR A 325 3.40 4.02 15.27
N THR A 326 3.73 3.03 14.45
CA THR A 326 2.91 2.66 13.28
C THR A 326 1.46 2.37 13.66
N ASP A 327 1.24 1.71 14.82
CA ASP A 327 -0.10 1.31 15.27
C ASP A 327 -0.94 2.53 15.66
N GLY A 328 -0.34 3.55 16.28
CA GLY A 328 -1.00 4.84 16.53
C GLY A 328 -1.40 5.54 15.22
N CYS A 329 -0.49 5.62 14.25
CA CYS A 329 -0.79 6.15 12.92
C CYS A 329 -1.91 5.35 12.22
N TYR A 330 -1.97 4.04 12.41
CA TYR A 330 -2.98 3.16 11.83
C TYR A 330 -4.38 3.26 12.45
N ASN A 331 -4.58 4.07 13.50
CA ASN A 331 -5.93 4.46 13.91
C ASN A 331 -6.60 5.41 12.89
N CYS A 332 -5.81 6.21 12.16
CA CYS A 332 -6.32 7.20 11.18
C CYS A 332 -5.86 6.95 9.72
N HIS A 333 -4.81 6.17 9.49
CA HIS A 333 -4.31 5.81 8.15
C HIS A 333 -4.44 4.29 7.89
N PRO A 334 -4.53 3.81 6.63
CA PRO A 334 -4.82 2.41 6.33
C PRO A 334 -3.89 1.37 6.97
N GLY A 335 -4.41 0.68 7.98
CA GLY A 335 -3.81 -0.41 8.71
C GLY A 335 -4.66 -0.77 9.94
N PRO A 336 -4.30 -1.83 10.70
CA PRO A 336 -3.10 -2.66 10.59
C PRO A 336 -3.22 -3.81 9.58
N LYS A 337 -4.39 -4.07 8.97
CA LYS A 337 -4.55 -5.19 8.00
C LYS A 337 -4.05 -4.81 6.62
N THR A 338 -4.37 -3.61 6.18
CA THR A 338 -3.94 -3.09 4.88
C THR A 338 -2.43 -2.90 4.87
N GLN A 339 -1.86 -2.27 5.89
CA GLN A 339 -0.43 -1.93 5.99
C GLN A 339 0.02 -0.95 4.90
N CYS A 340 -0.45 0.31 4.99
CA CYS A 340 -0.02 1.39 4.08
C CYS A 340 1.52 1.47 3.98
N LEU A 341 2.20 1.48 5.14
CA LEU A 341 3.66 1.35 5.24
C LEU A 341 4.06 -0.12 5.18
N ARG A 342 4.71 -0.50 4.07
CA ARG A 342 5.05 -1.90 3.72
C ARG A 342 6.38 -2.05 2.98
N ASP A 343 7.11 -0.95 2.80
CA ASP A 343 8.37 -0.87 2.07
C ASP A 343 9.57 -1.61 2.70
N THR A 344 10.69 -1.61 1.99
CA THR A 344 11.95 -2.17 2.45
C THR A 344 12.50 -1.47 3.71
N MET A 345 12.27 -0.16 3.91
CA MET A 345 12.75 0.56 5.09
C MET A 345 12.07 0.04 6.37
N SER A 346 10.76 -0.15 6.33
CA SER A 346 10.00 -0.71 7.45
C SER A 346 10.28 -2.18 7.71
N GLN A 347 10.44 -3.00 6.66
CA GLN A 347 10.72 -4.43 6.81
C GLN A 347 12.15 -4.76 7.24
N ASN A 348 13.15 -4.15 6.58
CA ASN A 348 14.54 -4.57 6.66
C ASN A 348 15.40 -3.67 7.57
N TYR A 349 14.90 -2.46 7.88
CA TYR A 349 15.62 -1.48 8.70
C TYR A 349 14.81 -1.02 9.94
N GLY A 350 13.59 -1.54 10.12
CA GLY A 350 12.75 -1.28 11.29
C GLY A 350 12.14 0.13 11.34
N PHE A 351 12.10 0.85 10.22
CA PHE A 351 11.56 2.20 10.18
C PHE A 351 10.03 2.19 10.31
N ASN A 352 9.48 3.13 11.05
CA ASN A 352 8.06 3.40 11.18
C ASN A 352 7.72 4.79 10.62
N CYS A 353 6.45 5.19 10.72
CA CYS A 353 5.96 6.49 10.29
C CYS A 353 6.77 7.65 10.89
N THR A 354 7.12 7.58 12.18
CA THR A 354 7.77 8.69 12.90
C THR A 354 9.25 8.82 12.59
N ASN A 355 9.92 7.76 12.13
CA ASN A 355 11.30 7.87 11.62
C ASN A 355 11.43 8.74 10.36
N CYS A 356 10.35 8.85 9.58
CA CYS A 356 10.31 9.67 8.37
C CYS A 356 9.57 10.99 8.60
N HIS A 357 8.38 10.96 9.18
CA HIS A 357 7.49 12.12 9.32
C HIS A 357 7.68 12.89 10.64
N GLY A 358 8.41 12.38 11.63
CA GLY A 358 8.45 12.92 12.99
C GLY A 358 7.32 12.40 13.88
N ASN A 359 7.30 12.82 15.14
CA ASN A 359 6.29 12.44 16.13
C ASN A 359 4.96 13.21 15.92
N MET A 360 3.96 12.96 16.77
CA MET A 360 2.67 13.67 16.70
C MET A 360 2.79 15.21 16.78
N ALA A 361 3.71 15.75 17.60
CA ALA A 361 3.97 17.19 17.70
C ALA A 361 4.76 17.77 16.50
N ASP A 362 5.38 16.91 15.69
CA ASP A 362 5.96 17.32 14.42
C ASP A 362 4.88 17.37 13.33
N VAL A 363 4.00 16.36 13.24
CA VAL A 363 2.95 16.26 12.19
C VAL A 363 1.73 17.14 12.44
N ASP A 364 1.47 17.55 13.68
CA ASP A 364 0.41 18.49 14.03
C ASP A 364 0.78 19.97 13.86
N SER A 365 1.96 20.26 13.31
CA SER A 365 2.43 21.65 13.14
C SER A 365 1.74 22.38 11.98
N ASN A 366 1.27 23.61 12.23
CA ASN A 366 0.53 24.42 11.24
C ASN A 366 1.36 24.91 10.05
N ILE A 367 2.69 24.75 10.08
CA ILE A 367 3.59 25.08 8.97
C ILE A 367 3.70 23.93 7.95
N ARG A 368 3.16 22.75 8.24
CA ARG A 368 3.23 21.60 7.32
C ARG A 368 2.29 21.75 6.14
N ASN A 369 2.82 21.41 4.97
CA ASN A 369 2.11 21.36 3.70
C ASN A 369 2.21 19.94 3.11
N PRO A 370 1.53 18.94 3.68
CA PRO A 370 1.58 17.58 3.15
C PRO A 370 1.03 17.54 1.72
N TRP A 371 1.37 16.50 0.96
CA TRP A 371 1.24 16.41 -0.51
C TRP A 371 2.02 17.44 -1.34
N ILE A 372 2.66 18.45 -0.72
CA ILE A 372 3.55 19.44 -1.36
C ILE A 372 5.00 19.29 -0.87
N THR A 373 5.18 19.08 0.43
CA THR A 373 6.45 18.76 1.09
C THR A 373 6.30 17.49 1.91
N GLU A 374 7.19 16.52 1.71
CA GLU A 374 7.18 15.21 2.39
C GLU A 374 8.60 14.81 2.80
N PRO A 375 8.80 13.77 3.63
CA PRO A 375 10.12 13.29 4.03
C PRO A 375 11.01 12.98 2.82
N ARG A 376 12.26 13.47 2.87
CA ARG A 376 13.20 13.37 1.76
C ARG A 376 14.24 12.28 1.97
N CYS A 377 14.50 11.51 0.92
CA CYS A 377 15.50 10.45 0.90
C CYS A 377 16.94 10.98 1.04
N ASP A 378 17.20 12.21 0.57
CA ASP A 378 18.51 12.87 0.59
C ASP A 378 18.85 13.58 1.91
N ASN A 379 17.98 13.49 2.91
CA ASN A 379 18.27 13.91 4.27
C ASN A 379 19.50 13.18 4.84
N ALA A 380 20.28 13.86 5.67
CA ALA A 380 21.52 13.32 6.26
C ALA A 380 21.29 12.14 7.21
N SER A 381 20.08 12.01 7.78
CA SER A 381 19.62 10.85 8.55
C SER A 381 19.16 9.67 7.69
N CYS A 382 19.11 9.84 6.36
CA CYS A 382 18.68 8.85 5.38
C CYS A 382 19.86 8.51 4.45
N HIS A 383 19.77 8.81 3.15
CA HIS A 383 20.84 8.50 2.19
C HIS A 383 21.82 9.66 1.95
N GLY A 384 21.49 10.87 2.40
CA GLY A 384 22.33 12.07 2.25
C GLY A 384 22.47 12.58 0.81
N ALA A 385 23.36 13.55 0.63
CA ALA A 385 23.51 14.32 -0.61
C ALA A 385 23.90 13.52 -1.87
N GLY A 386 24.32 12.26 -1.74
CA GLY A 386 24.57 11.38 -2.91
C GLY A 386 23.29 10.95 -3.64
N TYR A 387 22.12 11.19 -3.05
CA TYR A 387 20.81 10.67 -3.44
C TYR A 387 19.80 11.80 -3.66
N ALA A 388 20.29 12.98 -4.05
CA ALA A 388 19.54 14.23 -4.13
C ALA A 388 18.25 14.10 -4.95
N LEU A 389 17.13 14.56 -4.37
CA LEU A 389 15.83 14.63 -5.04
C LEU A 389 15.68 15.98 -5.75
N ASP A 390 15.49 15.98 -7.08
CA ASP A 390 15.35 17.21 -7.89
C ASP A 390 14.01 17.94 -7.70
N GLN A 391 13.05 17.32 -7.00
CA GLN A 391 11.75 17.89 -6.66
C GLN A 391 11.52 17.87 -5.13
N PRO A 392 10.59 18.68 -4.60
CA PRO A 392 10.21 18.62 -3.17
C PRO A 392 9.71 17.24 -2.73
N LEU A 393 9.13 16.48 -3.64
CA LEU A 393 8.49 15.18 -3.39
C LEU A 393 9.23 14.05 -4.11
N TYR A 394 9.51 12.96 -3.39
CA TYR A 394 10.07 11.74 -3.95
C TYR A 394 9.30 11.23 -5.20
N ARG A 395 7.95 11.20 -5.15
CA ARG A 395 7.11 10.69 -6.25
C ARG A 395 7.27 11.48 -7.56
N ASN A 396 7.63 12.75 -7.47
CA ASN A 396 7.87 13.64 -8.61
C ASN A 396 9.35 13.68 -9.02
N SER A 397 10.25 13.15 -8.18
CA SER A 397 11.69 13.29 -8.39
C SER A 397 12.21 12.29 -9.42
N ARG A 398 13.28 12.67 -10.11
CA ARG A 398 13.91 11.90 -11.19
C ARG A 398 15.41 11.77 -10.97
N GLY A 399 15.93 10.63 -11.38
CA GLY A 399 17.36 10.37 -11.52
C GLY A 399 17.66 9.79 -12.90
N HIS A 400 18.87 9.26 -13.07
CA HIS A 400 19.25 8.43 -14.23
C HIS A 400 18.79 8.99 -15.59
N SER A 401 19.10 10.25 -15.88
CA SER A 401 18.72 10.96 -17.11
C SER A 401 17.21 11.15 -17.35
N GLY A 402 16.39 11.22 -16.28
CA GLY A 402 14.97 11.60 -16.34
C GLY A 402 13.98 10.48 -16.00
N ILE A 403 14.46 9.34 -15.49
CA ILE A 403 13.59 8.28 -14.96
C ILE A 403 13.11 8.71 -13.57
N TYR A 404 11.79 8.67 -13.31
CA TYR A 404 11.28 8.94 -11.96
C TYR A 404 11.81 7.91 -10.96
N CYS A 405 12.14 8.37 -9.76
CA CYS A 405 12.61 7.49 -8.68
C CYS A 405 11.64 6.31 -8.47
N ALA A 406 10.34 6.59 -8.46
CA ALA A 406 9.28 5.59 -8.31
C ALA A 406 9.14 4.59 -9.48
N GLY A 407 9.64 4.94 -10.67
CA GLY A 407 9.74 4.00 -11.80
C GLY A 407 10.76 2.88 -11.59
N CYS A 408 11.80 3.13 -10.79
CA CYS A 408 12.84 2.15 -10.44
C CYS A 408 12.68 1.55 -9.04
N HIS A 409 12.15 2.31 -8.09
CA HIS A 409 12.12 1.96 -6.67
C HIS A 409 10.72 1.69 -6.12
N ASP A 410 9.66 1.90 -6.91
CA ASP A 410 8.25 1.94 -6.49
C ASP A 410 7.83 3.20 -5.72
N SER A 411 6.55 3.23 -5.39
CA SER A 411 5.80 4.30 -4.77
C SER A 411 6.28 4.60 -3.33
N PRO A 412 6.06 5.82 -2.79
CA PRO A 412 6.21 6.08 -1.36
C PRO A 412 5.53 5.00 -0.51
N HIS A 413 6.06 4.66 0.68
CA HIS A 413 5.52 3.61 1.56
C HIS A 413 5.54 2.16 1.01
N ALA A 414 5.87 1.98 -0.27
CA ALA A 414 5.94 0.69 -0.98
C ALA A 414 7.31 0.43 -1.63
N ILE A 415 8.34 1.21 -1.28
CA ILE A 415 9.70 1.12 -1.85
C ILE A 415 10.22 -0.32 -1.83
N ALA A 416 10.60 -0.82 -3.00
CA ALA A 416 10.82 -2.24 -3.23
C ALA A 416 12.15 -2.76 -2.66
N PRO A 417 12.21 -4.01 -2.14
CA PRO A 417 11.12 -4.99 -2.10
C PRO A 417 10.07 -4.69 -1.01
N SER A 418 8.82 -4.95 -1.32
CA SER A 418 7.68 -4.80 -0.41
C SER A 418 7.30 -6.14 0.23
N ARG A 419 6.62 -6.12 1.38
CA ARG A 419 5.99 -7.32 1.95
C ARG A 419 4.76 -7.76 1.15
N GLU A 420 4.14 -6.83 0.43
CA GLU A 420 3.04 -7.14 -0.48
C GLU A 420 3.57 -7.58 -1.84
N LYS A 421 3.27 -8.83 -2.19
CA LYS A 421 3.78 -9.52 -3.37
C LYS A 421 3.33 -8.87 -4.67
N ASN A 422 2.18 -8.19 -4.68
CA ASN A 422 1.67 -7.50 -5.86
C ASN A 422 2.50 -6.27 -6.26
N ASP A 423 3.21 -5.61 -5.32
CA ASP A 423 4.13 -4.52 -5.66
C ASP A 423 5.35 -5.06 -6.44
N ASP A 424 5.87 -6.24 -6.05
CA ASP A 424 7.04 -6.88 -6.67
C ASP A 424 6.81 -7.41 -8.10
N ILE A 425 5.55 -7.62 -8.52
CA ILE A 425 5.21 -8.26 -9.81
C ILE A 425 5.86 -7.54 -10.99
N LYS A 426 5.85 -6.21 -11.02
CA LYS A 426 6.49 -5.44 -12.12
C LYS A 426 8.00 -5.66 -12.16
N PHE A 427 8.67 -5.72 -11.01
CA PHE A 427 10.12 -5.95 -10.96
C PHE A 427 10.46 -7.38 -11.38
N ILE A 428 9.63 -8.36 -11.00
CA ILE A 428 9.77 -9.74 -11.48
C ILE A 428 9.59 -9.79 -13.02
N MET A 429 8.62 -9.09 -13.59
CA MET A 429 8.42 -9.00 -15.05
C MET A 429 9.58 -8.31 -15.78
N LEU A 430 10.21 -7.29 -15.17
CA LEU A 430 11.29 -6.52 -15.78
C LEU A 430 12.66 -7.24 -15.65
N GLN A 431 12.99 -7.76 -14.47
CA GLN A 431 14.33 -8.24 -14.14
C GLN A 431 14.41 -9.67 -13.57
N ASN A 432 13.32 -10.45 -13.63
CA ASN A 432 13.19 -11.83 -13.14
C ASN A 432 13.44 -12.01 -11.63
N GLN A 433 13.31 -10.95 -10.83
CA GLN A 433 13.49 -10.96 -9.38
C GLN A 433 12.78 -9.75 -8.73
N PRO A 434 12.34 -9.86 -7.46
CA PRO A 434 11.75 -8.75 -6.71
C PRO A 434 12.77 -7.65 -6.35
N GLY A 435 12.25 -6.55 -5.79
CA GLY A 435 13.04 -5.39 -5.37
C GLY A 435 13.39 -4.41 -6.49
N ALA A 436 13.95 -3.26 -6.11
CA ALA A 436 14.24 -2.14 -7.01
C ALA A 436 15.00 -2.54 -8.30
N LEU A 437 14.70 -1.82 -9.38
CA LEU A 437 15.19 -2.08 -10.73
C LEU A 437 16.70 -1.80 -10.85
N ARG A 438 17.50 -2.86 -10.96
CA ARG A 438 18.98 -2.82 -11.02
C ARG A 438 19.58 -3.49 -12.26
N LYS A 439 18.76 -4.14 -13.09
CA LYS A 439 19.19 -4.76 -14.34
C LYS A 439 19.19 -3.72 -15.48
N CYS A 440 20.35 -3.13 -15.77
CA CYS A 440 20.46 -2.03 -16.77
C CYS A 440 19.92 -2.42 -18.16
N THR A 441 20.07 -3.69 -18.57
CA THR A 441 19.57 -4.22 -19.86
C THR A 441 18.06 -4.38 -19.97
N VAL A 442 17.31 -3.82 -19.02
CA VAL A 442 15.86 -3.59 -19.15
C VAL A 442 15.57 -2.36 -20.03
N CYS A 443 16.42 -1.33 -19.95
CA CYS A 443 16.29 -0.11 -20.74
C CYS A 443 17.41 0.04 -21.78
N HIS A 444 18.62 -0.41 -21.46
CA HIS A 444 19.78 -0.37 -22.36
C HIS A 444 19.82 -1.57 -23.29
N ALA A 445 20.27 -1.36 -24.54
CA ALA A 445 20.43 -2.45 -25.51
C ALA A 445 21.65 -3.34 -25.18
N THR A 446 22.69 -2.75 -24.60
CA THR A 446 23.87 -3.46 -24.08
C THR A 446 24.07 -3.16 -22.59
N LYS A 447 24.95 -3.89 -21.89
CA LYS A 447 25.26 -3.57 -20.49
C LYS A 447 26.21 -2.36 -20.44
N PRO A 448 25.86 -1.24 -19.79
CA PRO A 448 26.77 -0.12 -19.64
C PRO A 448 28.05 -0.51 -18.90
N SER A 449 29.19 0.05 -19.32
CA SER A 449 30.49 -0.16 -18.68
C SER A 449 30.63 0.62 -17.37
N GLN A 450 29.98 1.78 -17.26
CA GLN A 450 29.94 2.59 -16.05
C GLN A 450 28.92 2.02 -15.05
N ALA A 451 29.35 1.83 -13.80
CA ALA A 451 28.45 1.51 -12.71
C ALA A 451 27.58 2.73 -12.38
N PHE A 452 26.26 2.57 -12.45
CA PHE A 452 25.33 3.51 -11.84
C PHE A 452 25.28 3.23 -10.33
N ARG A 453 25.72 4.20 -9.52
CA ARG A 453 25.47 4.20 -8.07
C ARG A 453 24.16 4.92 -7.83
N HIS A 454 23.26 4.27 -7.10
CA HIS A 454 21.90 4.72 -6.81
C HIS A 454 21.55 4.40 -5.35
#